data_AF-A0A958JE71-F1
#
_entry.id   AF-A0A958JE71-F1
#
_cell.length_a   1.000
_cell.length_b   1.000
_cell.length_c   1.000
_cell.angle_alpha   90.00
_cell.angle_beta   90.00
_cell.angle_gamma   90.00
#
_symmetry.space_group_name_H-M   'P 1'
#
loop_
_entity.id
_entity.type
_entity.pdbx_description
1 polymer ?
#
loop_
_entity_poly.entity_id
_entity_poly.type
_entity_poly.pdbx_seq_one_letter_code
_entity_poly.pdbx_strand_id
1 'polypeptide(L)'
;TVFGYQVRDPERYGVVGFDKNGKANVLVEKPKNPPSSYAVTGIYFYDSNVVEYAKSLKPSARGELEITDLNNVYLQKGQLEVEKLGRGVAWLDTGTHDSLLQAADFVRALETRQGLMVGAIEEIAFHLGLIDKQQLVKLAEPLLKSTYGEYLMRIAEEGE
;
A
#
# COMPACT_ATOMS: atom_id res chain seq x y z
N THR A 1 -2.83 12.47 -4.17
CA THR A 1 -2.79 11.33 -5.12
C THR A 1 -3.19 10.05 -4.42
N VAL A 2 -3.99 9.23 -5.08
CA VAL A 2 -4.34 7.87 -4.64
C VAL A 2 -3.99 6.88 -5.74
N PHE A 3 -3.83 5.60 -5.38
CA PHE A 3 -3.45 4.57 -6.34
C PHE A 3 -4.59 3.61 -6.60
N GLY A 4 -4.98 3.49 -7.87
CA GLY A 4 -5.96 2.53 -8.35
C GLY A 4 -5.29 1.23 -8.78
N TYR A 5 -5.80 0.11 -8.31
CA TYR A 5 -5.37 -1.23 -8.69
C TYR A 5 -6.54 -2.05 -9.23
N GLN A 6 -6.34 -2.76 -10.33
CA GLN A 6 -7.38 -3.60 -10.92
C GLN A 6 -7.59 -4.86 -10.07
N VAL A 7 -8.80 -5.05 -9.57
CA VAL A 7 -9.18 -6.20 -8.75
C VAL A 7 -10.31 -7.00 -9.37
N ARG A 8 -10.44 -8.25 -8.93
CA ARG A 8 -11.55 -9.12 -9.31
C ARG A 8 -12.85 -8.77 -8.58
N ASP A 9 -12.75 -8.33 -7.32
CA ASP A 9 -13.88 -8.15 -6.39
C ASP A 9 -13.97 -6.68 -5.91
N PRO A 10 -14.21 -5.70 -6.81
CA PRO A 10 -14.13 -4.27 -6.48
C PRO A 10 -15.14 -3.81 -5.42
N GLU A 11 -16.28 -4.49 -5.26
CA GLU A 11 -17.32 -4.17 -4.28
C GLU A 11 -16.86 -4.20 -2.82
N ARG A 12 -15.68 -4.78 -2.54
CA ARG A 12 -15.08 -4.82 -1.20
C ARG A 12 -14.37 -3.53 -0.81
N TYR A 13 -14.12 -2.62 -1.75
CA TYR A 13 -13.23 -1.47 -1.60
C TYR A 13 -13.90 -0.14 -2.00
N GLY A 14 -13.18 0.97 -1.81
CA GLY A 14 -13.48 2.22 -2.49
C GLY A 14 -13.14 2.10 -3.98
N VAL A 15 -14.13 2.26 -4.86
CA VAL A 15 -13.98 2.02 -6.30
C VAL A 15 -14.03 3.34 -7.06
N VAL A 16 -13.01 3.58 -7.86
CA VAL A 16 -12.91 4.77 -8.72
C VAL A 16 -13.47 4.46 -10.11
N GLY A 17 -14.35 5.32 -10.62
CA GLY A 17 -14.76 5.34 -12.02
C GLY A 17 -13.97 6.37 -12.80
N PHE A 18 -13.83 6.13 -14.10
CA PHE A 18 -13.12 7.01 -15.03
C PHE A 18 -14.06 7.48 -16.14
N ASP A 19 -13.86 8.70 -16.62
CA ASP A 19 -14.50 9.19 -17.83
C ASP A 19 -13.87 8.59 -19.10
N LYS A 20 -14.42 8.96 -20.26
CA LYS A 20 -13.92 8.52 -21.57
C LYS A 20 -12.48 8.92 -21.89
N ASN A 21 -11.93 9.91 -21.19
CA ASN A 21 -10.56 10.38 -21.33
C ASN A 21 -9.62 9.72 -20.31
N GLY A 22 -10.14 8.82 -19.47
CA GLY A 22 -9.39 8.13 -18.43
C GLY A 22 -9.20 8.94 -17.15
N LYS A 23 -9.88 10.08 -16.97
CA LYS A 23 -9.82 10.90 -15.75
C LYS A 23 -10.82 10.38 -14.72
N ALA A 24 -10.41 10.31 -13.45
CA ALA A 24 -11.31 9.92 -12.36
C ALA A 24 -12.50 10.88 -12.27
N ASN A 25 -13.72 10.35 -12.23
CA ASN A 25 -14.96 11.14 -12.21
C ASN A 25 -15.95 10.75 -11.10
N VAL A 26 -15.81 9.56 -10.53
CA VAL A 26 -16.66 9.09 -9.43
C VAL A 26 -15.84 8.21 -8.50
N LEU A 27 -16.09 8.29 -7.19
CA LEU A 27 -15.51 7.40 -6.21
C LEU A 27 -16.60 6.95 -5.23
N VAL A 28 -16.80 5.64 -5.13
CA VAL A 28 -17.87 5.06 -4.31
C VAL A 28 -17.30 4.01 -3.37
N GLU A 29 -17.67 4.11 -2.10
CA GLU A 29 -17.27 3.15 -1.07
C GLU A 29 -18.16 1.91 -1.13
N LYS A 30 -17.54 0.73 -1.28
CA LYS A 30 -18.19 -0.59 -1.32
C LYS A 30 -19.48 -0.62 -2.16
N PRO A 31 -19.41 -0.25 -3.45
CA PRO A 31 -20.59 -0.11 -4.28
C PRO A 31 -21.22 -1.48 -4.59
N LYS A 32 -22.56 -1.55 -4.53
CA LYS A 32 -23.31 -2.72 -5.03
C LYS A 32 -23.13 -2.93 -6.54
N ASN A 33 -23.01 -1.83 -7.29
CA ASN A 33 -22.75 -1.81 -8.73
C ASN A 33 -21.47 -0.98 -8.97
N PRO A 34 -20.29 -1.60 -8.95
CA PRO A 34 -19.01 -0.91 -9.08
C PRO A 34 -18.91 -0.13 -10.39
N PRO A 35 -18.46 1.16 -10.37
CA PRO A 35 -18.31 1.96 -11.59
C PRO A 35 -17.13 1.50 -12.46
N SER A 36 -16.20 0.73 -11.91
CA SER A 36 -15.11 0.07 -12.63
C SER A 36 -14.57 -1.12 -11.82
N SER A 37 -13.52 -1.78 -12.33
CA SER A 37 -12.76 -2.81 -11.61
C SER A 37 -11.54 -2.26 -10.84
N TYR A 38 -11.38 -0.93 -10.75
CA TYR A 38 -10.26 -0.31 -10.05
C TYR A 38 -10.63 0.04 -8.60
N ALA A 39 -10.04 -0.70 -7.67
CA ALA A 39 -10.07 -0.38 -6.25
C ALA A 39 -8.99 0.67 -5.92
N VAL A 40 -9.31 1.62 -5.06
CA VAL A 40 -8.32 2.49 -4.43
C VAL A 40 -7.60 1.68 -3.36
N THR A 41 -6.27 1.59 -3.50
CA THR A 41 -5.41 0.87 -2.56
C THR A 41 -5.25 1.63 -1.23
N GLY A 42 -4.67 0.98 -0.23
CA GLY A 42 -4.41 1.55 1.09
C GLY A 42 -3.26 2.57 1.18
N ILE A 43 -2.87 3.22 0.08
CA ILE A 43 -1.79 4.21 0.03
C ILE A 43 -2.37 5.54 -0.47
N TYR A 44 -2.21 6.59 0.34
CA TYR A 44 -2.83 7.90 0.10
C TYR A 44 -1.81 9.01 0.35
N PHE A 45 -1.70 9.93 -0.60
CA PHE A 45 -0.89 11.14 -0.49
C PHE A 45 -1.80 12.36 -0.49
N TYR A 46 -1.68 13.19 0.56
CA TYR A 46 -2.46 14.41 0.71
C TYR A 46 -1.57 15.63 0.95
N ASP A 47 -2.10 16.80 0.64
CA ASP A 47 -1.54 18.07 1.02
C ASP A 47 -1.96 18.46 2.46
N SER A 48 -1.56 19.66 2.90
CA SER A 48 -1.90 20.17 4.24
C SER A 48 -3.40 20.37 4.49
N ASN A 49 -4.24 20.41 3.45
CA ASN A 49 -5.68 20.62 3.60
C ASN A 49 -6.41 19.40 4.16
N VAL A 50 -5.75 18.23 4.18
CA VAL A 50 -6.33 16.94 4.59
C VAL A 50 -6.98 16.99 5.96
N VAL A 51 -6.36 17.71 6.90
CA VAL A 51 -6.83 17.84 8.28
C VAL A 51 -8.16 18.59 8.33
N GLU A 52 -8.25 19.71 7.62
CA GLU A 52 -9.47 20.51 7.58
C GLU A 52 -10.60 19.80 6.82
N TYR A 53 -10.28 19.10 5.75
CA TYR A 53 -11.27 18.31 5.01
C TYR A 53 -11.78 17.13 5.86
N ALA A 54 -10.90 16.43 6.57
CA ALA A 54 -11.27 15.34 7.47
C ALA A 54 -12.18 15.80 8.61
N LYS A 55 -11.93 16.97 9.21
CA LYS A 55 -12.79 17.56 10.26
C LYS A 55 -14.20 17.86 9.78
N SER A 56 -14.39 18.10 8.48
CA SER A 56 -15.71 18.41 7.90
C SER A 56 -16.57 17.17 7.61
N LEU A 57 -15.99 15.97 7.71
CA LEU A 57 -16.68 14.73 7.39
C LEU A 57 -17.76 14.40 8.42
N LYS A 58 -18.79 13.71 7.96
CA LYS A 58 -19.87 13.18 8.79
C LYS A 58 -19.85 11.65 8.73
N PRO A 59 -20.26 10.95 9.80
CA PRO A 59 -20.37 9.51 9.76
C PRO A 59 -21.28 9.04 8.62
N SER A 60 -20.86 7.97 7.94
CA SER A 60 -21.63 7.33 6.87
C SER A 60 -22.83 6.57 7.42
N ALA A 61 -23.62 5.94 6.54
CA ALA A 61 -24.68 5.02 6.95
C ALA A 61 -24.18 3.84 7.80
N ARG A 62 -22.87 3.54 7.77
CA ARG A 62 -22.22 2.53 8.61
C ARG A 62 -21.73 3.08 9.96
N GLY A 63 -21.84 4.38 10.18
CA GLY A 63 -21.30 5.06 11.36
C GLY A 63 -19.79 5.32 11.29
N GLU A 64 -19.17 5.19 10.12
CA GLU A 64 -17.72 5.35 9.91
C GLU A 64 -17.41 6.73 9.30
N LEU A 65 -16.25 7.31 9.63
CA LEU A 65 -15.69 8.42 8.85
C LEU A 65 -14.88 7.82 7.69
N GLU A 66 -15.45 7.89 6.50
CA GLU A 66 -14.93 7.16 5.34
C GLU A 66 -13.75 7.90 4.71
N ILE A 67 -12.64 7.19 4.49
CA ILE A 67 -11.53 7.74 3.69
C ILE A 67 -11.96 8.04 2.25
N THR A 68 -12.94 7.29 1.74
CA THR A 68 -13.56 7.54 0.43
C THR A 68 -14.31 8.87 0.40
N ASP A 69 -14.93 9.30 1.50
CA ASP A 69 -15.57 10.62 1.56
C ASP A 69 -14.52 11.73 1.55
N LEU A 70 -13.40 11.56 2.26
CA LEU A 70 -12.26 12.48 2.19
C LEU A 70 -11.73 12.61 0.76
N ASN A 71 -11.52 11.49 0.08
CA ASN A 71 -11.08 11.47 -1.31
C ASN A 71 -12.11 12.13 -2.25
N ASN A 72 -13.41 11.98 -1.97
CA ASN A 72 -14.47 12.66 -2.72
C ASN A 72 -14.42 14.18 -2.55
N VAL A 73 -14.05 14.72 -1.39
CA VAL A 73 -13.84 16.17 -1.22
C VAL A 73 -12.74 16.67 -2.17
N TYR A 74 -11.61 15.95 -2.26
CA TYR A 74 -10.54 16.27 -3.20
C TYR A 74 -11.01 16.12 -4.66
N LEU A 75 -11.78 15.08 -4.98
CA LEU A 75 -12.32 14.84 -6.33
C LEU A 75 -13.23 15.99 -6.78
N GLN A 76 -14.16 16.41 -5.92
CA GLN A 76 -15.09 17.51 -6.20
C GLN A 76 -14.38 18.85 -6.41
N LYS A 77 -13.25 19.06 -5.74
CA LYS A 77 -12.38 20.24 -5.91
C LYS A 77 -11.45 20.13 -7.12
N GLY A 78 -11.46 19.02 -7.84
CA GLY A 78 -10.54 18.77 -8.97
C GLY A 78 -9.08 18.59 -8.54
N GLN A 79 -8.85 18.22 -7.28
CA GLN A 79 -7.53 18.06 -6.65
C GLN A 79 -7.17 16.59 -6.39
N LEU A 80 -8.02 15.64 -6.79
CA LEU A 80 -7.72 14.22 -6.72
C LEU A 80 -7.04 13.75 -8.03
N GLU A 81 -5.82 13.25 -7.88
CA GLU A 81 -5.11 12.50 -8.91
C GLU A 81 -5.15 11.01 -8.57
N VAL A 82 -5.38 10.19 -9.60
CA VAL A 82 -5.49 8.73 -9.47
C VAL A 82 -4.45 8.08 -10.37
N GLU A 83 -3.42 7.51 -9.74
CA GLU A 83 -2.36 6.78 -10.42
C GLU A 83 -2.73 5.31 -10.57
N LYS A 84 -2.60 4.75 -11.76
CA LYS A 84 -2.94 3.34 -12.03
C LYS A 84 -1.72 2.47 -11.83
N LEU A 85 -1.73 1.65 -10.80
CA LEU A 85 -0.70 0.63 -10.61
C LEU A 85 -0.82 -0.43 -11.71
N GLY A 86 0.28 -0.65 -12.42
CA GLY A 86 0.34 -1.64 -13.48
C GLY A 86 0.23 -3.07 -12.95
N ARG A 87 -0.23 -4.00 -13.80
CA ARG A 87 -0.38 -5.43 -13.48
C ARG A 87 0.91 -6.17 -13.07
N GLY A 88 2.06 -5.51 -13.15
CA GLY A 88 3.35 -6.03 -12.67
C GLY A 88 3.59 -5.76 -11.18
N VAL A 89 2.78 -4.91 -10.56
CA VAL A 89 2.75 -4.70 -9.11
C VAL A 89 1.81 -5.73 -8.50
N ALA A 90 2.17 -6.27 -7.34
CA ALA A 90 1.26 -7.06 -6.52
C ALA A 90 0.74 -6.20 -5.37
N TRP A 91 -0.56 -5.90 -5.36
CA TRP A 91 -1.24 -5.36 -4.18
C TRP A 91 -2.04 -6.48 -3.53
N LEU A 92 -1.68 -6.82 -2.30
CA LEU A 92 -2.27 -7.92 -1.54
C LEU A 92 -2.86 -7.35 -0.24
N ASP A 93 -4.14 -7.61 -0.02
CA ASP A 93 -4.88 -7.23 1.18
C ASP A 93 -5.15 -8.48 2.01
N THR A 94 -4.67 -8.50 3.26
CA THR A 94 -4.72 -9.68 4.15
C THR A 94 -5.96 -9.70 5.04
N GLY A 95 -7.10 -9.19 4.55
CA GLY A 95 -8.35 -9.05 5.31
C GLY A 95 -9.08 -10.37 5.61
N THR A 96 -8.68 -11.50 5.02
CA THR A 96 -9.22 -12.84 5.29
C THR A 96 -8.11 -13.86 5.54
N HIS A 97 -8.42 -14.97 6.22
CA HIS A 97 -7.46 -16.06 6.46
C HIS A 97 -6.82 -16.58 5.16
N ASP A 98 -7.63 -16.79 4.12
CA ASP A 98 -7.13 -17.24 2.81
C ASP A 98 -6.22 -16.20 2.16
N SER A 99 -6.59 -14.91 2.20
CA SER A 99 -5.77 -13.84 1.63
C SER A 99 -4.43 -13.65 2.37
N LEU A 100 -4.41 -13.89 3.68
CA LEU A 100 -3.20 -13.87 4.48
C LEU A 100 -2.25 -15.01 4.07
N LEU A 101 -2.77 -16.23 3.89
CA LEU A 101 -1.96 -17.37 3.42
C LEU A 101 -1.41 -17.12 2.01
N GLN A 102 -2.23 -16.60 1.10
CA GLN A 102 -1.78 -16.25 -0.25
C GLN A 102 -0.66 -15.20 -0.24
N ALA A 103 -0.77 -14.18 0.62
CA ALA A 103 0.27 -13.17 0.77
C ALA A 103 1.57 -13.76 1.32
N ALA A 104 1.48 -14.62 2.34
CA ALA A 104 2.64 -15.30 2.90
C ALA A 104 3.32 -16.21 1.87
N ASP A 105 2.55 -16.98 1.10
CA ASP A 105 3.08 -17.84 0.04
C ASP A 105 3.74 -17.04 -1.07
N PHE A 106 3.16 -15.90 -1.45
CA PHE A 106 3.73 -14.98 -2.45
C PHE A 106 5.09 -14.43 -2.02
N VAL A 107 5.17 -13.88 -0.79
CA VAL A 107 6.42 -13.38 -0.22
C VAL A 107 7.46 -14.49 -0.11
N ARG A 108 7.09 -15.63 0.48
CA ARG A 108 8.01 -16.78 0.63
C ARG A 108 8.59 -17.22 -0.71
N ALA A 109 7.77 -17.29 -1.77
CA ALA A 109 8.22 -17.72 -3.09
C ALA A 109 9.23 -16.74 -3.70
N LEU A 110 9.00 -15.44 -3.56
CA LEU A 110 9.95 -14.41 -4.01
C LEU A 110 11.26 -14.48 -3.24
N GLU A 111 11.20 -14.49 -1.90
CA GLU A 111 12.39 -14.48 -1.05
C GLU A 111 13.24 -15.73 -1.24
N THR A 112 12.60 -16.90 -1.30
CA THR A 112 13.31 -18.18 -1.52
C THR A 112 14.00 -18.21 -2.89
N ARG A 113 13.40 -17.59 -3.91
CA ARG A 113 13.93 -17.62 -5.28
C ARG A 113 15.04 -16.59 -5.49
N GLN A 114 14.92 -15.41 -4.91
CA GLN A 114 15.86 -14.31 -5.11
C GLN A 114 16.96 -14.29 -4.06
N GLY A 115 16.71 -14.87 -2.88
CA GLY A 115 17.56 -14.72 -1.72
C GLY A 115 17.54 -13.29 -1.16
N LEU A 116 16.53 -12.48 -1.47
CA LEU A 116 16.33 -11.12 -0.94
C LEU A 116 15.05 -11.08 -0.13
N MET A 117 15.01 -10.30 0.97
CA MET A 117 13.84 -10.21 1.83
C MET A 117 12.92 -9.06 1.44
N VAL A 118 11.61 -9.31 1.41
CA VAL A 118 10.61 -8.29 1.06
C VAL A 118 10.22 -7.52 2.32
N GLY A 119 10.45 -6.21 2.32
CA GLY A 119 10.05 -5.35 3.44
C GLY A 119 10.99 -5.37 4.64
N ALA A 120 12.26 -5.75 4.45
CA ALA A 120 13.28 -5.64 5.49
C ALA A 120 13.61 -4.16 5.76
N ILE A 121 13.12 -3.62 6.87
CA ILE A 121 13.20 -2.19 7.18
C ILE A 121 14.63 -1.73 7.48
N GLU A 122 15.46 -2.60 8.04
CA GLU A 122 16.86 -2.32 8.34
C GLU A 122 17.70 -2.19 7.08
N GLU A 123 17.46 -3.06 6.08
CA GLU A 123 18.06 -2.96 4.75
C GLU A 123 17.65 -1.66 4.07
N ILE A 124 16.35 -1.34 4.05
CA ILE A 124 15.84 -0.09 3.47
C ILE A 124 16.50 1.13 4.14
N ALA A 125 16.58 1.15 5.48
CA ALA A 125 17.21 2.23 6.21
C ALA A 125 18.70 2.37 5.90
N PHE A 126 19.41 1.25 5.75
CA PHE A 126 20.82 1.22 5.39
C PHE A 126 21.06 1.77 3.97
N HIS A 127 20.31 1.29 2.97
CA HIS A 127 20.42 1.77 1.58
C HIS A 127 20.01 3.24 1.42
N LEU A 128 19.06 3.72 2.23
CA LEU A 128 18.70 5.15 2.28
C LEU A 128 19.74 6.01 3.04
N GLY A 129 20.78 5.42 3.62
CA GLY A 129 21.79 6.13 4.42
C GLY A 129 21.27 6.67 5.75
N LEU A 130 20.14 6.16 6.25
CA LEU A 130 19.57 6.53 7.54
C LEU A 130 20.32 5.86 8.70
N ILE A 131 20.94 4.72 8.44
CA ILE A 131 21.85 4.04 9.37
C ILE A 131 23.15 3.66 8.66
N ASP A 132 24.24 3.60 9.42
CA ASP A 132 25.52 3.09 8.93
C ASP A 132 25.66 1.57 9.08
N LYS A 133 26.76 1.03 8.55
CA LYS A 133 27.06 -0.41 8.60
C LYS A 133 27.15 -0.93 10.04
N GLN A 134 27.76 -0.17 10.96
CA GLN A 134 27.92 -0.57 12.36
C GLN A 134 26.56 -0.67 13.05
N GLN A 135 25.64 0.25 12.76
CA GLN A 135 24.26 0.21 13.24
C GLN A 135 23.50 -0.99 12.67
N LEU A 136 23.64 -1.29 11.37
CA LEU A 136 23.01 -2.46 10.75
C LEU A 136 23.50 -3.77 11.39
N VAL A 137 24.82 -3.94 11.55
CA VAL A 137 25.42 -5.11 12.23
C VAL A 137 24.87 -5.28 13.64
N LYS A 138 24.80 -4.18 14.41
CA LYS A 138 24.26 -4.21 15.78
C LYS A 138 22.80 -4.64 15.84
N LEU A 139 21.99 -4.29 14.82
CA LEU A 139 20.60 -4.75 14.71
C LEU A 139 20.51 -6.24 14.34
N ALA A 140 21.46 -6.73 13.54
CA ALA A 140 21.51 -8.12 13.10
C ALA A 140 21.98 -9.09 14.21
N GLU A 141 22.93 -8.67 15.06
CA GLU A 141 23.52 -9.48 16.14
C GLU A 141 22.53 -10.27 17.01
N PRO A 142 21.46 -9.65 17.59
CA PRO A 142 20.50 -10.39 18.40
C PRO A 142 19.66 -11.40 17.59
N LEU A 143 19.62 -11.26 16.27
CA LEU A 143 18.80 -12.06 15.36
C LEU A 143 19.58 -13.18 14.65
N LEU A 144 20.87 -13.35 14.94
CA LEU A 144 21.76 -14.30 14.27
C LEU A 144 21.33 -15.78 14.36
N LYS A 145 20.38 -16.11 15.24
CA LYS A 145 19.77 -17.45 15.31
C LYS A 145 18.63 -17.64 14.30
N SER A 146 18.41 -16.69 13.40
CA SER A 146 17.37 -16.72 12.38
C SER A 146 17.96 -16.38 11.02
N THR A 147 17.28 -16.84 9.98
CA THR A 147 17.60 -16.48 8.59
C THR A 147 17.55 -14.97 8.34
N TYR A 148 16.77 -14.23 9.14
CA TYR A 148 16.70 -12.76 9.07
C TYR A 148 17.98 -12.09 9.57
N GLY A 149 18.53 -12.53 10.70
CA GLY A 149 19.80 -11.99 11.20
C GLY A 149 20.97 -12.33 10.29
N GLU A 150 21.02 -13.56 9.77
CA GLU A 150 22.00 -13.97 8.75
C GLU A 150 21.89 -13.10 7.48
N TYR A 151 20.66 -12.81 7.03
CA TYR A 151 20.40 -11.93 5.91
C TYR A 151 20.95 -10.52 6.12
N LEU A 152 20.64 -9.89 7.25
CA LEU A 152 21.10 -8.52 7.54
C LEU A 152 22.63 -8.42 7.65
N MET A 153 23.28 -9.43 8.22
CA MET A 153 24.75 -9.49 8.24
C MET A 153 25.33 -9.51 6.83
N ARG A 154 24.75 -10.34 5.95
CA ARG A 154 25.18 -10.41 4.56
C ARG A 154 24.99 -9.08 3.84
N ILE A 155 23.85 -8.40 4.02
CA ILE A 155 23.63 -7.06 3.44
C ILE A 155 24.69 -6.05 3.93
N ALA A 156 25.04 -6.08 5.22
CA ALA A 156 26.10 -5.23 5.77
C ALA A 156 27.49 -5.51 5.19
N GLU A 157 27.75 -6.76 4.78
CA GLU A 157 29.01 -7.19 4.16
C GLU A 157 29.08 -6.87 2.67
N GLU A 158 27.99 -7.11 1.93
CA GLU A 158 27.90 -6.92 0.48
C GLU A 158 28.01 -5.45 0.08
N GLY A 159 27.57 -4.52 0.95
CA GLY A 159 27.75 -3.06 0.85
C GLY A 159 27.93 -2.53 -0.56
N GLU A 160 26.82 -2.20 -1.23
CA GLU A 160 26.70 -1.79 -2.66
C GLU A 160 27.98 -1.66 -3.50
#